data_AF-A0A1B6H908-F1
#
_entry.id   AF-A0A1B6H908-F1
#
_cell.length_a   1.000
_cell.length_b   1.000
_cell.length_c   1.000
_cell.angle_alpha   90.00
_cell.angle_beta   90.00
_cell.angle_gamma   90.00
#
_symmetry.space_group_name_H-M   'P 1'
#
loop_
_entity.id
_entity.type
_entity.pdbx_description
1 polymer ?
#
loop_
_entity_poly.entity_id
_entity_poly.type
_entity_poly.pdbx_seq_one_letter_code
_entity_poly.pdbx_strand_id
1 'polypeptide(L)'
;WRSRQLGSGVCDYHPDLGLQCLPYHETSSSIVQHWRGIKFQRARHYEAFTLANSLRLSMSESELAFVDILHAGSGRDYNASSAVEVEGIPPRLYSVTVNHSAYNGFNFSDPDAPITLQNCTVSNNRGYGIYVNSSIGGVLLSGSRVMENGADGVKYVHHDKQHFQRDSIFDFCTFSTTFSMIYPVKISLAQSAYSPVKKECYKTFSTNSEQVLTIQFLSSVTDRNDSTTLQVYDGSSSSSLLLGSINFRNTTRPQSITTSRNKMFLVFTAEPNTQTETLIRIITGSRKWYDLKIVDSMVEDNNGRGVLVEGFRSQFHLSHTAVSNNNHVAGIHVLRGVGFVNISDSRIAFNVGDGVNVSYTGGVVNVTRSSFSSNKGFGLAVWINDTREPEYKAFKQETNVAYSELFRNLETGLLVGNFCGDSIVNITGNSFNLSLNTAIEVKSCWKKDVPSTRVQIGHNTFSQNKRLGIKIRPAVNMDGVIEFNRLSGHVYGGVLIKNDPVEVLEVMPSRFAIR
;
A
#
# COMPACT_ATOMS: atom_id res chain seq x y z
N TRP A 1 39.03 -4.87 -7.82
CA TRP A 1 37.83 -5.49 -7.20
C TRP A 1 38.12 -6.43 -6.03
N ARG A 2 39.37 -6.79 -5.69
CA ARG A 2 39.70 -7.71 -4.58
C ARG A 2 39.88 -7.05 -3.19
N SER A 3 39.70 -5.74 -3.07
CA SER A 3 40.02 -4.98 -1.84
C SER A 3 38.93 -3.98 -1.42
N ARG A 4 37.72 -4.09 -1.97
CA ARG A 4 36.56 -3.31 -1.52
C ARG A 4 35.44 -4.28 -1.15
N GLN A 5 35.19 -4.44 0.14
CA GLN A 5 33.91 -4.96 0.62
C GLN A 5 32.89 -3.81 0.51
N LEU A 6 31.94 -3.95 -0.40
CA LEU A 6 30.70 -3.18 -0.36
C LEU A 6 29.73 -3.96 0.54
N GLY A 7 29.17 -3.30 1.56
CA GLY A 7 28.01 -3.79 2.31
C GLY A 7 28.32 -4.34 3.70
N SER A 8 28.41 -3.45 4.69
CA SER A 8 28.16 -3.77 6.11
C SER A 8 26.65 -4.01 6.32
N GLY A 9 26.08 -5.03 5.67
CA GLY A 9 24.62 -5.30 5.68
C GLY A 9 23.76 -4.38 4.79
N VAL A 10 24.32 -3.29 4.26
CA VAL A 10 23.59 -2.30 3.43
C VAL A 10 22.81 -2.93 2.26
N CYS A 11 23.33 -3.98 1.62
CA CYS A 11 22.66 -4.65 0.51
C CYS A 11 21.51 -5.59 0.95
N ASP A 12 21.64 -6.24 2.11
CA ASP A 12 20.62 -7.13 2.68
C ASP A 12 19.38 -6.34 3.16
N TYR A 13 19.64 -5.16 3.73
CA TYR A 13 18.63 -4.27 4.26
C TYR A 13 18.00 -3.33 3.22
N HIS A 14 18.65 -3.13 2.07
CA HIS A 14 18.19 -2.24 1.00
C HIS A 14 18.32 -2.90 -0.38
N PRO A 15 17.33 -3.73 -0.82
CA PRO A 15 17.35 -4.45 -2.09
C PRO A 15 17.17 -3.54 -3.33
N ASP A 16 17.22 -2.22 -3.15
CA ASP A 16 17.05 -1.20 -4.18
C ASP A 16 18.14 -1.27 -5.29
N LEU A 17 19.14 -2.14 -5.12
CA LEU A 17 20.28 -2.34 -6.02
C LEU A 17 20.11 -3.52 -7.01
N GLY A 18 18.99 -4.24 -7.00
CA GLY A 18 18.78 -5.38 -7.91
C GLY A 18 19.77 -6.56 -7.67
N LEU A 19 20.38 -6.59 -6.49
CA LEU A 19 21.31 -7.64 -6.04
C LEU A 19 20.65 -8.40 -4.90
N GLN A 20 20.62 -9.73 -4.99
CA GLN A 20 20.21 -10.59 -3.89
C GLN A 20 21.43 -10.85 -3.01
N CYS A 21 21.45 -10.26 -1.83
CA CYS A 21 22.52 -10.44 -0.86
C CYS A 21 22.21 -11.59 0.12
N LEU A 22 23.27 -12.22 0.62
CA LEU A 22 23.14 -13.17 1.72
C LEU A 22 22.81 -12.39 3.01
N PRO A 23 21.98 -12.95 3.90
CA PRO A 23 21.70 -12.34 5.19
C PRO A 23 23.00 -12.03 5.95
N TYR A 24 23.19 -10.79 6.40
CA TYR A 24 24.41 -10.39 7.12
C TYR A 24 24.11 -9.99 8.56
N HIS A 25 24.75 -10.68 9.51
CA HIS A 25 24.90 -10.21 10.88
C HIS A 25 26.33 -10.42 11.35
N GLU A 26 26.78 -9.57 12.26
CA GLU A 26 28.15 -9.52 12.73
C GLU A 26 28.51 -10.78 13.55
N THR A 27 29.57 -11.48 13.16
CA THR A 27 30.03 -12.77 13.76
C THR A 27 31.25 -12.60 14.67
N SER A 28 31.57 -11.37 15.10
CA SER A 28 32.69 -11.11 16.01
C SER A 28 32.56 -11.89 17.33
N SER A 29 33.66 -12.51 17.75
CA SER A 29 33.78 -13.27 18.99
C SER A 29 33.62 -12.44 20.28
N SER A 30 33.51 -11.12 20.17
CA SER A 30 33.25 -10.19 21.29
C SER A 30 31.77 -9.84 21.50
N ILE A 31 30.85 -10.41 20.71
CA ILE A 31 29.42 -10.09 20.74
C ILE A 31 28.71 -10.98 21.79
N VAL A 32 27.76 -10.38 22.50
CA VAL A 32 26.78 -11.06 23.38
C VAL A 32 26.32 -12.36 22.72
N GLN A 33 26.33 -13.49 23.43
CA GLN A 33 25.86 -14.76 22.88
C GLN A 33 24.38 -14.63 22.50
N HIS A 34 24.11 -14.40 21.23
CA HIS A 34 22.75 -14.36 20.72
C HIS A 34 22.24 -15.79 20.56
N TRP A 35 21.01 -16.05 21.00
CA TRP A 35 20.35 -17.34 20.78
C TRP A 35 19.47 -17.28 19.53
N ARG A 36 18.94 -18.43 19.10
CA ARG A 36 18.23 -18.54 17.81
C ARG A 36 16.96 -17.69 17.71
N GLY A 37 16.28 -17.45 18.82
CA GLY A 37 14.91 -16.94 18.83
C GLY A 37 13.86 -18.06 18.78
N ILE A 38 12.60 -17.66 18.66
CA ILE A 38 11.44 -18.55 18.68
C ILE A 38 10.92 -18.72 17.25
N LYS A 39 10.76 -19.96 16.80
CA LYS A 39 10.19 -20.28 15.49
C LYS A 39 8.85 -21.00 15.60
N PHE A 40 7.82 -20.42 15.00
CA PHE A 40 6.52 -21.06 14.80
C PHE A 40 6.44 -21.57 13.37
N GLN A 41 6.30 -22.88 13.20
CA GLN A 41 6.23 -23.50 11.87
C GLN A 41 4.97 -24.33 11.78
N ARG A 42 4.05 -23.93 10.89
CA ARG A 42 2.77 -24.62 10.63
C ARG A 42 2.03 -24.95 11.94
N ALA A 43 1.90 -23.94 12.79
CA ALA A 43 1.32 -24.06 14.11
C ALA A 43 -0.11 -24.63 14.05
N ARG A 44 -0.47 -25.39 15.08
CA ARG A 44 -1.84 -25.88 15.26
C ARG A 44 -2.80 -24.70 15.43
N HIS A 45 -3.97 -24.83 14.84
CA HIS A 45 -4.97 -23.76 14.76
C HIS A 45 -6.38 -24.33 14.81
N TYR A 46 -7.34 -23.43 15.04
CA TYR A 46 -8.77 -23.69 14.89
C TYR A 46 -9.39 -22.62 13.98
N GLU A 47 -10.54 -22.95 13.40
CA GLU A 47 -11.31 -22.03 12.58
C GLU A 47 -12.27 -21.21 13.45
N ALA A 48 -12.10 -19.89 13.43
CA ALA A 48 -12.98 -18.96 14.14
C ALA A 48 -13.95 -18.30 13.15
N PHE A 49 -15.23 -18.28 13.51
CA PHE A 49 -16.27 -17.56 12.78
C PHE A 49 -16.52 -16.20 13.45
N THR A 50 -16.35 -15.14 12.68
CA THR A 50 -16.42 -13.74 13.11
C THR A 50 -17.43 -12.99 12.25
N LEU A 51 -17.71 -11.73 12.60
CA LEU A 51 -18.62 -10.84 11.84
C LEU A 51 -20.01 -11.44 11.63
N ALA A 52 -20.68 -11.86 12.71
CA ALA A 52 -21.98 -12.54 12.65
C ALA A 52 -21.95 -13.78 11.73
N ASN A 53 -20.93 -14.63 11.95
CA ASN A 53 -20.68 -15.90 11.26
C ASN A 53 -20.49 -15.81 9.74
N SER A 54 -20.22 -14.63 9.19
CA SER A 54 -19.98 -14.45 7.75
C SER A 54 -18.50 -14.54 7.37
N LEU A 55 -17.57 -14.42 8.33
CA LEU A 55 -16.13 -14.45 8.07
C LEU A 55 -15.45 -15.55 8.88
N ARG A 56 -14.84 -16.51 8.20
CA ARG A 56 -14.02 -17.57 8.77
C ARG A 56 -12.53 -17.23 8.66
N LEU A 57 -11.82 -17.32 9.77
CA LEU A 57 -10.37 -17.10 9.86
C LEU A 57 -9.72 -18.21 10.68
N SER A 58 -8.55 -18.66 10.25
CA SER A 58 -7.72 -19.57 11.04
C SER A 58 -7.04 -18.79 12.18
N MET A 59 -7.14 -19.28 13.41
CA MET A 59 -6.51 -18.68 14.59
C MET A 59 -5.58 -19.69 15.25
N SER A 60 -4.35 -19.28 15.55
CA SER A 60 -3.37 -20.14 16.21
C SER A 60 -3.82 -20.48 17.63
N GLU A 61 -3.54 -21.72 18.04
CA GLU A 61 -3.60 -22.12 19.46
C GLU A 61 -2.38 -21.59 20.24
N SER A 62 -1.32 -21.18 19.55
CA SER A 62 -0.12 -20.58 20.18
C SER A 62 -0.31 -19.11 20.50
N GLU A 63 0.23 -18.68 21.64
CA GLU A 63 0.18 -17.30 22.12
C GLU A 63 1.54 -16.93 22.74
N LEU A 64 2.01 -15.71 22.44
CA LEU A 64 3.02 -15.03 23.24
C LEU A 64 2.38 -13.78 23.82
N ALA A 65 2.26 -13.76 25.15
CA ALA A 65 1.70 -12.66 25.89
C ALA A 65 2.61 -12.27 27.05
N PHE A 66 2.93 -10.98 27.19
CA PHE A 66 3.76 -10.44 28.28
C PHE A 66 5.16 -11.07 28.35
N VAL A 67 5.84 -11.13 27.21
CA VAL A 67 7.16 -11.78 27.07
C VAL A 67 8.19 -10.80 26.55
N ASP A 68 9.37 -10.82 27.16
CA ASP A 68 10.56 -10.12 26.68
C ASP A 68 11.52 -11.11 25.99
N ILE A 69 11.85 -10.83 24.73
CA ILE A 69 12.75 -11.61 23.89
C ILE A 69 13.99 -10.75 23.63
N LEU A 70 15.07 -11.05 24.34
CA LEU A 70 16.30 -10.27 24.32
C LEU A 70 17.42 -11.05 23.66
N HIS A 71 18.28 -10.37 22.90
CA HIS A 71 19.52 -10.94 22.34
C HIS A 71 19.30 -12.24 21.55
N ALA A 72 18.26 -12.29 20.73
CA ALA A 72 17.97 -13.42 19.85
C ALA A 72 18.55 -13.20 18.43
N GLY A 73 18.20 -14.06 17.47
CA GLY A 73 18.48 -13.87 16.06
C GLY A 73 19.80 -14.44 15.53
N SER A 74 20.42 -15.38 16.25
CA SER A 74 21.60 -16.13 15.77
C SER A 74 21.32 -17.63 15.73
N GLY A 75 21.21 -18.19 14.53
CA GLY A 75 20.94 -19.59 14.27
C GLY A 75 22.16 -20.50 14.39
N ARG A 76 21.99 -21.77 13.97
CA ARG A 76 23.09 -22.72 13.88
C ARG A 76 24.16 -22.20 12.93
N ASP A 77 25.42 -22.44 13.27
CA ASP A 77 26.59 -22.01 12.49
C ASP A 77 26.66 -20.49 12.26
N TYR A 78 26.10 -19.72 13.20
CA TYR A 78 25.97 -18.26 13.09
C TYR A 78 25.28 -17.83 11.80
N ASN A 79 24.21 -18.53 11.42
CA ASN A 79 23.32 -18.10 10.35
C ASN A 79 22.27 -17.10 10.87
N ALA A 80 21.91 -16.10 10.06
CA ALA A 80 20.97 -15.06 10.49
C ALA A 80 19.59 -15.68 10.73
N SER A 81 19.00 -15.44 11.90
CA SER A 81 17.62 -15.80 12.22
C SER A 81 16.89 -14.61 12.82
N SER A 82 15.56 -14.61 12.79
CA SER A 82 14.79 -13.54 13.43
C SER A 82 14.54 -13.89 14.90
N ALA A 83 14.32 -12.90 15.76
CA ALA A 83 14.00 -13.16 17.17
C ALA A 83 12.68 -13.93 17.32
N VAL A 84 11.69 -13.59 16.48
CA VAL A 84 10.47 -14.37 16.27
C VAL A 84 10.30 -14.62 14.78
N GLU A 85 10.29 -15.87 14.38
CA GLU A 85 10.12 -16.32 13.00
C GLU A 85 8.83 -17.14 12.87
N VAL A 86 8.02 -16.82 11.87
CA VAL A 86 6.71 -17.46 11.64
C VAL A 86 6.62 -17.91 10.19
N GLU A 87 6.33 -19.19 9.99
CA GLU A 87 5.96 -19.80 8.71
C GLU A 87 4.57 -20.46 8.86
N GLY A 88 3.59 -20.01 8.07
CA GLY A 88 2.20 -20.44 8.18
C GLY A 88 1.39 -19.61 9.18
N ILE A 89 0.73 -20.23 10.16
CA ILE A 89 -0.24 -19.52 11.00
C ILE A 89 0.47 -18.78 12.15
N PRO A 90 0.34 -17.43 12.22
CA PRO A 90 0.98 -16.62 13.26
C PRO A 90 0.39 -16.86 14.65
N PRO A 91 1.22 -16.90 15.72
CA PRO A 91 0.72 -16.93 17.08
C PRO A 91 -0.01 -15.62 17.43
N ARG A 92 -0.81 -15.65 18.48
CA ARG A 92 -1.38 -14.42 19.06
C ARG A 92 -0.26 -13.65 19.77
N LEU A 93 -0.06 -12.37 19.41
CA LEU A 93 1.02 -11.54 19.94
C LEU A 93 0.44 -10.35 20.71
N TYR A 94 0.67 -10.33 22.03
CA TYR A 94 0.18 -9.27 22.91
C TYR A 94 1.22 -8.87 23.95
N SER A 95 1.56 -7.58 24.06
CA SER A 95 2.57 -7.10 25.02
C SER A 95 3.89 -7.87 24.94
N VAL A 96 4.43 -8.01 23.73
CA VAL A 96 5.70 -8.70 23.48
C VAL A 96 6.79 -7.67 23.21
N THR A 97 7.91 -7.77 23.92
CA THR A 97 9.11 -6.96 23.68
C THR A 97 10.13 -7.80 22.92
N VAL A 98 10.66 -7.27 21.82
CA VAL A 98 11.80 -7.82 21.10
C VAL A 98 12.90 -6.78 21.06
N ASN A 99 14.05 -7.09 21.67
CA ASN A 99 15.13 -6.13 21.82
C ASN A 99 16.50 -6.74 21.50
N HIS A 100 17.36 -5.97 20.82
CA HIS A 100 18.74 -6.38 20.50
C HIS A 100 18.87 -7.69 19.71
N SER A 101 17.95 -7.97 18.76
CA SER A 101 18.11 -9.09 17.84
C SER A 101 19.34 -8.92 16.95
N ALA A 102 20.07 -10.02 16.68
CA ALA A 102 21.20 -10.07 15.74
C ALA A 102 20.79 -9.75 14.30
N TYR A 103 19.50 -9.86 13.98
CA TYR A 103 18.95 -9.64 12.65
C TYR A 103 17.56 -9.00 12.80
N ASN A 104 16.49 -9.59 12.28
CA ASN A 104 15.14 -9.02 12.39
C ASN A 104 14.51 -9.25 13.77
N GLY A 105 13.61 -8.36 14.17
CA GLY A 105 12.76 -8.55 15.34
C GLY A 105 11.71 -9.63 15.07
N PHE A 106 10.67 -9.28 14.30
CA PHE A 106 9.65 -10.21 13.82
C PHE A 106 9.83 -10.49 12.32
N ASN A 107 9.65 -11.75 11.92
CA ASN A 107 9.63 -12.17 10.53
C ASN A 107 8.46 -13.13 10.26
N PHE A 108 7.53 -12.69 9.43
CA PHE A 108 6.39 -13.48 8.96
C PHE A 108 6.56 -13.82 7.49
N SER A 109 6.74 -15.10 7.19
CA SER A 109 6.95 -15.62 5.84
C SER A 109 5.77 -16.46 5.39
N ASP A 110 5.08 -16.01 4.34
CA ASP A 110 3.89 -16.65 3.74
C ASP A 110 2.83 -17.05 4.80
N PRO A 111 2.31 -16.09 5.57
CA PRO A 111 1.33 -16.40 6.60
C PRO A 111 -0.02 -16.82 5.99
N ASP A 112 -0.65 -17.84 6.56
CA ASP A 112 -1.96 -18.35 6.12
C ASP A 112 -3.15 -17.72 6.87
N ALA A 113 -2.87 -16.86 7.86
CA ALA A 113 -3.88 -16.11 8.61
C ALA A 113 -3.46 -14.65 8.90
N PRO A 114 -4.42 -13.77 9.23
CA PRO A 114 -4.12 -12.39 9.65
C PRO A 114 -3.12 -12.33 10.81
N ILE A 115 -2.24 -11.33 10.79
CA ILE A 115 -1.24 -11.10 11.82
C ILE A 115 -1.71 -9.95 12.70
N THR A 116 -1.68 -10.13 14.02
CA THR A 116 -2.03 -9.07 14.97
C THR A 116 -0.92 -8.92 16.00
N LEU A 117 -0.33 -7.72 16.07
CA LEU A 117 0.61 -7.29 17.10
C LEU A 117 -0.04 -6.18 17.91
N GLN A 118 -0.28 -6.45 19.19
CA GLN A 118 -0.90 -5.50 20.11
C GLN A 118 0.05 -5.16 21.24
N ASN A 119 0.27 -3.87 21.48
CA ASN A 119 1.10 -3.37 22.57
C ASN A 119 2.54 -3.91 22.55
N CYS A 120 3.09 -4.20 21.38
CA CYS A 120 4.44 -4.76 21.23
C CYS A 120 5.50 -3.66 21.15
N THR A 121 6.69 -3.95 21.66
CA THR A 121 7.87 -3.07 21.50
C THR A 121 8.95 -3.82 20.73
N VAL A 122 9.46 -3.23 19.65
CA VAL A 122 10.45 -3.83 18.76
C VAL A 122 11.59 -2.85 18.57
N SER A 123 12.70 -3.07 19.28
CA SER A 123 13.77 -2.08 19.37
C SER A 123 15.17 -2.63 19.20
N ASN A 124 16.10 -1.77 18.76
CA ASN A 124 17.54 -2.05 18.72
C ASN A 124 17.92 -3.33 17.96
N ASN A 125 17.11 -3.75 16.98
CA ASN A 125 17.40 -4.93 16.18
C ASN A 125 18.31 -4.54 15.01
N ARG A 126 19.31 -5.38 14.69
CA ARG A 126 20.26 -5.04 13.61
C ARG A 126 19.62 -5.00 12.22
N GLY A 127 18.57 -5.77 11.99
CA GLY A 127 17.83 -5.83 10.73
C GLY A 127 16.53 -5.03 10.77
N TYR A 128 15.49 -5.57 10.11
CA TYR A 128 14.16 -4.98 10.13
C TYR A 128 13.51 -5.14 11.50
N GLY A 129 12.74 -4.15 11.95
CA GLY A 129 11.92 -4.31 13.14
C GLY A 129 10.88 -5.41 12.93
N ILE A 130 10.00 -5.20 11.97
CA ILE A 130 8.95 -6.13 11.56
C ILE A 130 9.04 -6.36 10.05
N TYR A 131 9.29 -7.60 9.65
CA TYR A 131 9.25 -8.02 8.25
C TYR A 131 8.04 -8.92 7.99
N VAL A 132 7.26 -8.58 6.97
CA VAL A 132 6.12 -9.38 6.50
C VAL A 132 6.25 -9.66 5.01
N ASN A 133 6.09 -10.92 4.63
CA ASN A 133 5.95 -11.32 3.25
C ASN A 133 4.67 -12.15 3.09
N SER A 134 3.60 -11.55 2.56
CA SER A 134 2.25 -12.15 2.58
C SER A 134 1.42 -11.86 1.34
N SER A 135 0.65 -12.85 0.91
CA SER A 135 -0.29 -12.79 -0.22
C SER A 135 -1.74 -12.49 0.18
N ILE A 136 -2.05 -12.46 1.49
CA ILE A 136 -3.44 -12.41 1.99
C ILE A 136 -3.83 -11.09 2.68
N GLY A 137 -2.86 -10.27 3.07
CA GLY A 137 -3.12 -9.06 3.84
C GLY A 137 -3.50 -9.35 5.31
N GLY A 138 -4.18 -8.41 5.94
CA GLY A 138 -4.70 -8.57 7.30
C GLY A 138 -3.65 -8.42 8.40
N VAL A 139 -2.66 -7.53 8.24
CA VAL A 139 -1.68 -7.24 9.29
C VAL A 139 -2.14 -6.03 10.10
N LEU A 140 -2.33 -6.21 11.41
CA LEU A 140 -2.67 -5.17 12.37
C LEU A 140 -1.51 -4.96 13.34
N LEU A 141 -1.00 -3.73 13.39
CA LEU A 141 -0.08 -3.23 14.41
C LEU A 141 -0.81 -2.17 15.23
N SER A 142 -1.01 -2.41 16.52
CA SER A 142 -1.81 -1.55 17.39
C SER A 142 -1.07 -1.25 18.68
N GLY A 143 -1.08 0.00 19.15
CA GLY A 143 -0.50 0.36 20.45
C GLY A 143 1.01 0.09 20.56
N SER A 144 1.73 -0.04 19.44
CA SER A 144 3.06 -0.66 19.41
C SER A 144 4.17 0.36 19.10
N ARG A 145 5.39 0.04 19.51
CA ARG A 145 6.59 0.87 19.27
C ARG A 145 7.61 0.10 18.45
N VAL A 146 8.05 0.67 17.33
CA VAL A 146 9.06 0.07 16.45
C VAL A 146 10.18 1.10 16.24
N MET A 147 11.29 0.92 16.95
CA MET A 147 12.29 1.99 17.04
C MET A 147 13.74 1.52 17.02
N GLU A 148 14.64 2.38 16.57
CA GLU A 148 16.10 2.14 16.66
C GLU A 148 16.55 0.85 15.94
N ASN A 149 15.83 0.40 14.90
CA ASN A 149 16.23 -0.78 14.12
C ASN A 149 17.22 -0.41 13.01
N GLY A 150 18.14 -1.31 12.68
CA GLY A 150 19.21 -1.07 11.71
C GLY A 150 18.76 -0.99 10.25
N ALA A 151 17.57 -1.49 9.94
CA ALA A 151 16.92 -1.40 8.63
C ALA A 151 15.58 -0.66 8.71
N ASP A 152 14.61 -1.00 7.85
CA ASP A 152 13.26 -0.44 7.92
C ASP A 152 12.56 -0.84 9.24
N GLY A 153 11.78 0.07 9.82
CA GLY A 153 10.98 -0.24 11.01
C GLY A 153 9.96 -1.33 10.72
N VAL A 154 9.06 -1.07 9.76
CA VAL A 154 8.09 -2.04 9.24
C VAL A 154 8.28 -2.20 7.74
N LYS A 155 8.54 -3.42 7.29
CA LYS A 155 8.62 -3.76 5.87
C LYS A 155 7.62 -4.85 5.53
N TYR A 156 6.63 -4.52 4.69
CA TYR A 156 5.68 -5.48 4.14
C TYR A 156 5.88 -5.56 2.62
N VAL A 157 6.22 -6.76 2.14
CA VAL A 157 6.15 -7.11 0.72
C VAL A 157 4.94 -8.03 0.43
N HIS A 158 4.04 -7.60 -0.46
CA HIS A 158 2.98 -8.45 -0.97
C HIS A 158 3.48 -9.24 -2.18
N HIS A 159 3.22 -10.54 -2.20
CA HIS A 159 3.58 -11.42 -3.32
C HIS A 159 2.37 -12.19 -3.83
N ASP A 160 2.44 -12.58 -5.10
CA ASP A 160 1.44 -13.45 -5.71
C ASP A 160 1.75 -14.89 -5.30
N LYS A 161 0.82 -15.54 -4.59
CA LYS A 161 0.96 -16.96 -4.23
C LYS A 161 0.58 -17.82 -5.44
N GLN A 162 1.48 -18.70 -5.87
CA GLN A 162 1.14 -19.73 -6.83
C GLN A 162 0.31 -20.81 -6.14
N HIS A 163 -0.90 -21.04 -6.62
CA HIS A 163 -1.82 -22.01 -6.03
C HIS A 163 -1.62 -23.38 -6.67
N PHE A 164 -0.94 -24.28 -5.98
CA PHE A 164 -0.73 -25.66 -6.42
C PHE A 164 -1.84 -26.62 -5.96
N GLN A 165 -2.52 -26.30 -4.84
CA GLN A 165 -3.63 -27.11 -4.31
C GLN A 165 -4.98 -26.52 -4.73
N ARG A 166 -5.79 -27.32 -5.42
CA ARG A 166 -7.10 -26.93 -5.98
C ARG A 166 -8.30 -27.21 -5.06
N ASP A 167 -8.08 -27.87 -3.91
CA ASP A 167 -9.14 -28.47 -3.09
C ASP A 167 -10.10 -27.48 -2.41
N SER A 168 -9.91 -26.18 -2.59
CA SER A 168 -10.78 -25.12 -2.04
C SER A 168 -11.05 -23.97 -3.02
N ILE A 169 -10.94 -24.24 -4.32
CA ILE A 169 -11.15 -23.27 -5.39
C ILE A 169 -12.41 -23.65 -6.18
N PHE A 170 -13.40 -22.77 -6.20
CA PHE A 170 -14.65 -23.00 -6.93
C PHE A 170 -14.59 -22.44 -8.36
N ASP A 171 -15.14 -23.14 -9.36
CA ASP A 171 -15.31 -22.57 -10.70
C ASP A 171 -16.47 -21.55 -10.71
N PHE A 172 -16.20 -20.33 -11.17
CA PHE A 172 -17.16 -19.21 -11.10
C PHE A 172 -18.51 -19.50 -11.76
N CYS A 173 -18.53 -20.20 -12.89
CA CYS A 173 -19.76 -20.40 -13.67
C CYS A 173 -20.66 -21.47 -13.04
N THR A 174 -20.06 -22.51 -12.49
CA THR A 174 -20.76 -23.64 -11.87
C THR A 174 -21.05 -23.43 -10.39
N PHE A 175 -20.31 -22.56 -9.71
CA PHE A 175 -20.44 -22.31 -8.28
C PHE A 175 -21.81 -21.76 -7.89
N SER A 176 -22.47 -22.35 -6.90
CA SER A 176 -23.74 -21.87 -6.35
C SER A 176 -23.50 -20.86 -5.23
N THR A 177 -24.10 -19.67 -5.37
CA THR A 177 -24.07 -18.62 -4.34
C THR A 177 -25.31 -18.68 -3.46
N THR A 178 -25.17 -18.57 -2.15
CA THR A 178 -26.29 -18.54 -1.19
C THR A 178 -26.30 -17.23 -0.40
N PHE A 179 -27.41 -16.93 0.29
CA PHE A 179 -27.51 -15.70 1.09
C PHE A 179 -26.60 -15.74 2.33
N SER A 180 -26.43 -16.91 2.94
CA SER A 180 -25.68 -17.15 4.19
C SER A 180 -24.28 -17.71 3.93
N MET A 181 -23.60 -17.24 2.88
CA MET A 181 -22.24 -17.70 2.57
C MET A 181 -21.23 -17.26 3.62
N ILE A 182 -20.24 -18.12 3.83
CA ILE A 182 -19.11 -17.86 4.70
C ILE A 182 -17.91 -17.51 3.82
N TYR A 183 -17.30 -16.37 4.11
CA TYR A 183 -16.12 -15.83 3.44
C TYR A 183 -14.85 -16.14 4.25
N PRO A 184 -13.64 -16.11 3.65
CA PRO A 184 -13.37 -15.87 2.25
C PRO A 184 -13.74 -17.05 1.35
N VAL A 185 -14.21 -16.75 0.12
CA VAL A 185 -14.39 -17.74 -0.94
C VAL A 185 -13.34 -17.51 -2.03
N LYS A 186 -12.68 -18.59 -2.47
CA LYS A 186 -11.71 -18.56 -3.57
C LYS A 186 -12.37 -19.11 -4.82
N ILE A 187 -12.25 -18.37 -5.91
CA ILE A 187 -12.98 -18.64 -7.15
C ILE A 187 -12.01 -18.58 -8.33
N SER A 188 -12.10 -19.55 -9.22
CA SER A 188 -11.41 -19.57 -10.51
C SER A 188 -12.32 -19.08 -11.62
N LEU A 189 -11.83 -18.09 -12.36
CA LEU A 189 -12.38 -17.58 -13.60
C LEU A 189 -11.55 -18.19 -14.74
N ALA A 190 -12.05 -19.27 -15.34
CA ALA A 190 -11.26 -20.05 -16.30
C ALA A 190 -11.99 -20.29 -17.62
N GLN A 191 -11.23 -20.35 -18.70
CA GLN A 191 -11.67 -20.87 -20.00
C GLN A 191 -10.52 -21.63 -20.66
N SER A 192 -10.87 -22.70 -21.39
CA SER A 192 -9.94 -23.51 -22.16
C SER A 192 -9.72 -22.95 -23.57
N ALA A 193 -8.49 -23.04 -24.08
CA ALA A 193 -8.12 -22.72 -25.46
C ALA A 193 -8.94 -23.51 -26.51
N TYR A 194 -9.48 -24.67 -26.13
CA TYR A 194 -10.28 -25.53 -27.01
C TYR A 194 -11.78 -25.20 -26.99
N SER A 195 -12.22 -24.20 -26.22
CA SER A 195 -13.63 -23.81 -26.16
C SER A 195 -13.99 -22.91 -27.35
N PRO A 196 -14.84 -23.38 -28.28
CA PRO A 196 -15.16 -22.61 -29.49
C PRO A 196 -16.26 -21.55 -29.25
N VAL A 197 -16.83 -21.50 -28.04
CA VAL A 197 -17.95 -20.62 -27.69
C VAL A 197 -17.46 -19.56 -26.71
N LYS A 198 -17.99 -18.35 -26.85
CA LYS A 198 -17.79 -17.26 -25.90
C LYS A 198 -18.37 -17.67 -24.54
N LYS A 199 -17.56 -17.66 -23.48
CA LYS A 199 -18.02 -17.92 -22.13
C LYS A 199 -18.50 -16.62 -21.50
N GLU A 200 -19.75 -16.59 -21.05
CA GLU A 200 -20.34 -15.48 -20.32
C GLU A 200 -21.11 -16.02 -19.13
N CYS A 201 -20.70 -15.62 -17.93
CA CYS A 201 -21.28 -16.07 -16.68
C CYS A 201 -21.45 -14.89 -15.74
N TYR A 202 -22.46 -14.96 -14.88
CA TYR A 202 -22.68 -13.96 -13.85
C TYR A 202 -23.07 -14.60 -12.52
N LYS A 203 -22.71 -13.94 -11.42
CA LYS A 203 -23.05 -14.36 -10.06
C LYS A 203 -23.28 -13.16 -9.16
N THR A 204 -24.18 -13.33 -8.20
CA THR A 204 -24.44 -12.35 -7.14
C THR A 204 -23.93 -12.91 -5.82
N PHE A 205 -23.04 -12.18 -5.18
CA PHE A 205 -22.57 -12.45 -3.82
C PHE A 205 -23.28 -11.51 -2.86
N SER A 206 -23.64 -12.04 -1.69
CA SER A 206 -24.26 -11.25 -0.63
C SER A 206 -23.61 -11.52 0.71
N THR A 207 -23.68 -10.52 1.58
CA THR A 207 -23.27 -10.60 2.98
C THR A 207 -24.28 -9.86 3.86
N ASN A 208 -24.00 -9.76 5.16
CA ASN A 208 -24.87 -9.09 6.12
C ASN A 208 -25.02 -7.59 5.78
N SER A 209 -26.15 -6.99 6.15
CA SER A 209 -26.52 -5.62 5.74
C SER A 209 -25.53 -4.52 6.12
N GLU A 210 -24.75 -4.72 7.18
CA GLU A 210 -23.74 -3.77 7.68
C GLU A 210 -22.31 -4.08 7.19
N GLN A 211 -22.18 -5.02 6.25
CA GLN A 211 -20.91 -5.49 5.73
C GLN A 211 -20.77 -5.19 4.24
N VAL A 212 -19.52 -5.10 3.80
CA VAL A 212 -19.13 -4.91 2.41
C VAL A 212 -18.32 -6.11 1.93
N LEU A 213 -18.34 -6.33 0.62
CA LEU A 213 -17.58 -7.38 -0.04
C LEU A 213 -16.38 -6.76 -0.72
N THR A 214 -15.20 -7.36 -0.55
CA THR A 214 -13.96 -6.98 -1.22
C THR A 214 -13.47 -8.13 -2.09
N ILE A 215 -13.23 -7.86 -3.37
CA ILE A 215 -12.53 -8.78 -4.28
C ILE A 215 -11.04 -8.48 -4.22
N GLN A 216 -10.26 -9.53 -4.03
CA GLN A 216 -8.81 -9.54 -4.19
C GLN A 216 -8.47 -10.46 -5.37
N PHE A 217 -7.58 -9.99 -6.24
CA PHE A 217 -7.05 -10.76 -7.35
C PHE A 217 -5.80 -11.45 -6.86
N LEU A 218 -5.77 -12.79 -6.88
CA LEU A 218 -4.64 -13.55 -6.34
C LEU A 218 -3.59 -13.78 -7.44
N SER A 219 -4.03 -14.25 -8.61
CA SER A 219 -3.20 -14.49 -9.78
C SER A 219 -4.02 -14.43 -11.07
N SER A 220 -3.39 -14.11 -12.20
CA SER A 220 -4.02 -14.08 -13.52
C SER A 220 -3.04 -14.54 -14.58
N VAL A 221 -3.42 -15.55 -15.36
CA VAL A 221 -2.67 -16.04 -16.52
C VAL A 221 -3.61 -16.12 -17.71
N THR A 222 -3.18 -15.59 -18.86
CA THR A 222 -3.93 -15.65 -20.12
C THR A 222 -2.96 -15.79 -21.28
N ASP A 223 -3.34 -16.55 -22.30
CA ASP A 223 -2.57 -16.72 -23.55
C ASP A 223 -2.75 -15.54 -24.50
N ARG A 224 -3.94 -14.95 -24.52
CA ARG A 224 -4.30 -13.78 -25.32
C ARG A 224 -4.63 -12.63 -24.38
N ASN A 225 -3.96 -11.50 -24.57
CA ASN A 225 -4.21 -10.29 -23.79
C ASN A 225 -5.56 -9.67 -24.17
N ASP A 226 -6.26 -9.11 -23.17
CA ASP A 226 -7.52 -8.37 -23.32
C ASP A 226 -8.69 -9.17 -23.92
N SER A 227 -8.57 -10.49 -24.00
CA SER A 227 -9.61 -11.41 -24.50
C SER A 227 -10.61 -11.85 -23.43
N THR A 228 -10.32 -11.54 -22.16
CA THR A 228 -11.13 -11.92 -21.01
C THR A 228 -11.33 -10.71 -20.12
N THR A 229 -12.56 -10.57 -19.62
CA THR A 229 -12.97 -9.41 -18.84
C THR A 229 -13.74 -9.84 -17.59
N LEU A 230 -13.54 -9.09 -16.51
CA LEU A 230 -14.35 -9.17 -15.29
C LEU A 230 -14.92 -7.79 -15.01
N GLN A 231 -16.25 -7.70 -14.93
CA GLN A 231 -16.96 -6.50 -14.51
C GLN A 231 -17.53 -6.70 -13.10
N VAL A 232 -17.36 -5.68 -12.26
CA VAL A 232 -17.77 -5.70 -10.86
C VAL A 232 -18.77 -4.58 -10.62
N TYR A 233 -19.96 -4.94 -10.15
CA TYR A 233 -21.05 -4.00 -9.92
C TYR A 233 -21.45 -3.95 -8.44
N ASP A 234 -21.82 -2.76 -7.97
CA ASP A 234 -22.21 -2.45 -6.59
C ASP A 234 -23.71 -2.75 -6.35
N GLY A 235 -24.08 -4.03 -6.39
CA GLY A 235 -25.47 -4.43 -6.22
C GLY A 235 -25.73 -5.86 -6.65
N SER A 236 -26.95 -6.13 -7.13
CA SER A 236 -27.41 -7.48 -7.47
C SER A 236 -27.55 -7.76 -8.97
N SER A 237 -27.25 -6.77 -9.81
CA SER A 237 -27.47 -6.84 -11.27
C SER A 237 -26.54 -5.88 -12.02
N SER A 238 -26.46 -6.05 -13.34
CA SER A 238 -25.72 -5.17 -14.27
C SER A 238 -26.26 -3.76 -14.38
N SER A 239 -27.49 -3.50 -13.88
CA SER A 239 -28.06 -2.15 -13.78
C SER A 239 -27.53 -1.35 -12.59
N SER A 240 -26.79 -1.99 -11.68
CA SER A 240 -26.16 -1.32 -10.53
C SER A 240 -24.91 -0.53 -10.97
N LEU A 241 -24.35 0.29 -10.09
CA LEU A 241 -23.14 1.07 -10.40
C LEU A 241 -21.95 0.14 -10.73
N LEU A 242 -21.32 0.33 -11.88
CA LEU A 242 -20.07 -0.36 -12.22
C LEU A 242 -18.93 0.19 -11.36
N LEU A 243 -18.34 -0.66 -10.51
CA LEU A 243 -17.20 -0.32 -9.66
C LEU A 243 -15.87 -0.44 -10.41
N GLY A 244 -15.79 -1.35 -11.38
CA GLY A 244 -14.60 -1.53 -12.20
C GLY A 244 -14.78 -2.61 -13.27
N SER A 245 -14.02 -2.47 -14.36
CA SER A 245 -13.92 -3.44 -15.45
C SER A 245 -12.44 -3.77 -15.66
N ILE A 246 -12.11 -5.04 -15.52
CA ILE A 246 -10.74 -5.55 -15.64
C ILE A 246 -10.63 -6.35 -16.92
N ASN A 247 -9.70 -5.96 -17.79
CA ASN A 247 -9.27 -6.79 -18.91
C ASN A 247 -8.00 -7.52 -18.47
N PHE A 248 -8.01 -8.84 -18.55
CA PHE A 248 -6.85 -9.61 -18.13
C PHE A 248 -5.80 -9.70 -19.23
N ARG A 249 -4.57 -9.43 -18.83
CA ARG A 249 -3.33 -9.67 -19.58
C ARG A 249 -2.45 -10.61 -18.77
N ASN A 250 -1.48 -11.25 -19.43
CA ASN A 250 -0.49 -12.01 -18.69
C ASN A 250 0.18 -11.09 -17.64
N THR A 251 0.37 -11.60 -16.42
CA THR A 251 0.91 -10.86 -15.26
C THR A 251 0.13 -9.63 -14.77
N THR A 252 -1.15 -9.47 -15.13
CA THR A 252 -1.97 -8.36 -14.62
C THR A 252 -2.16 -8.44 -13.10
N ARG A 253 -1.93 -7.32 -12.40
CA ARG A 253 -2.19 -7.16 -10.97
C ARG A 253 -3.20 -6.05 -10.71
N PRO A 254 -4.52 -6.35 -10.75
CA PRO A 254 -5.54 -5.35 -10.47
C PRO A 254 -5.57 -4.97 -8.98
N GLN A 255 -5.90 -3.71 -8.70
CA GLN A 255 -6.26 -3.30 -7.34
C GLN A 255 -7.55 -4.01 -6.87
N SER A 256 -7.72 -4.14 -5.56
CA SER A 256 -8.96 -4.65 -4.97
C SER A 256 -10.16 -3.75 -5.28
N ILE A 257 -11.34 -4.36 -5.34
CA ILE A 257 -12.62 -3.67 -5.52
C ILE A 257 -13.51 -3.99 -4.33
N THR A 258 -14.07 -2.97 -3.70
CA THR A 258 -14.96 -3.11 -2.54
C THR A 258 -16.30 -2.47 -2.84
N THR A 259 -17.39 -3.14 -2.51
CA THR A 259 -18.76 -2.61 -2.60
C THR A 259 -19.01 -1.51 -1.59
N SER A 260 -20.01 -0.65 -1.84
CA SER A 260 -20.50 0.28 -0.82
C SER A 260 -21.57 -0.35 0.08
N ARG A 261 -22.14 -1.49 -0.34
CA ARG A 261 -23.21 -2.21 0.34
C ARG A 261 -22.92 -3.71 0.43
N ASN A 262 -23.92 -4.47 0.86
CA ASN A 262 -23.81 -5.88 1.18
C ASN A 262 -24.01 -6.85 -0.02
N LYS A 263 -24.06 -6.34 -1.25
CA LYS A 263 -24.22 -7.17 -2.46
C LYS A 263 -23.22 -6.78 -3.54
N MET A 264 -22.74 -7.78 -4.26
CA MET A 264 -21.78 -7.65 -5.35
C MET A 264 -22.25 -8.49 -6.54
N PHE A 265 -22.32 -7.90 -7.71
CA PHE A 265 -22.66 -8.61 -8.95
C PHE A 265 -21.45 -8.66 -9.87
N LEU A 266 -21.07 -9.88 -10.25
CA LEU A 266 -19.90 -10.13 -11.10
C LEU A 266 -20.35 -10.64 -12.45
N VAL A 267 -19.74 -10.13 -13.51
CA VAL A 267 -19.89 -10.63 -14.88
C VAL A 267 -18.51 -11.00 -15.41
N PHE A 268 -18.32 -12.27 -15.74
CA PHE A 268 -17.11 -12.77 -16.36
C PHE A 268 -17.38 -13.09 -17.82
N THR A 269 -16.53 -12.60 -18.70
CA THR A 269 -16.61 -12.84 -20.13
C THR A 269 -15.26 -13.29 -20.68
N ALA A 270 -15.25 -14.30 -21.54
CA ALA A 270 -14.07 -14.78 -22.23
C ALA A 270 -14.38 -15.05 -23.70
N GLU A 271 -13.56 -14.50 -24.59
CA GLU A 271 -13.69 -14.70 -26.03
C GLU A 271 -13.32 -16.13 -26.44
N PRO A 272 -13.91 -16.69 -27.52
CA PRO A 272 -13.62 -18.05 -27.99
C PRO A 272 -12.13 -18.32 -28.17
N ASN A 273 -11.74 -19.58 -27.94
CA ASN A 273 -10.37 -20.09 -28.09
C ASN A 273 -9.32 -19.27 -27.30
N THR A 274 -9.65 -18.90 -26.06
CA THR A 274 -8.74 -18.24 -25.13
C THR A 274 -8.49 -19.16 -23.94
N GLN A 275 -7.22 -19.46 -23.66
CA GLN A 275 -6.80 -20.07 -22.40
C GLN A 275 -6.60 -18.99 -21.34
N THR A 276 -7.47 -18.96 -20.33
CA THR A 276 -7.31 -18.07 -19.18
C THR A 276 -7.58 -18.80 -17.88
N GLU A 277 -6.84 -18.44 -16.84
CA GLU A 277 -7.10 -18.82 -15.45
C GLU A 277 -6.78 -17.63 -14.56
N THR A 278 -7.83 -17.02 -14.01
CA THR A 278 -7.72 -15.97 -12.99
C THR A 278 -8.30 -16.44 -11.69
N LEU A 279 -7.51 -16.33 -10.62
CA LEU A 279 -7.94 -16.69 -9.28
C LEU A 279 -8.29 -15.41 -8.50
N ILE A 280 -9.52 -15.37 -7.99
CA ILE A 280 -9.99 -14.29 -7.13
C ILE A 280 -10.35 -14.82 -5.75
N ARG A 281 -10.26 -13.95 -4.75
CA ARG A 281 -10.76 -14.17 -3.40
C ARG A 281 -11.78 -13.09 -3.08
N ILE A 282 -12.96 -13.48 -2.64
CA ILE A 282 -13.97 -12.56 -2.14
C ILE A 282 -13.97 -12.67 -0.62
N ILE A 283 -13.89 -11.54 0.08
CA ILE A 283 -13.90 -11.46 1.54
C ILE A 283 -14.95 -10.44 2.02
N THR A 284 -15.57 -10.70 3.16
CA THR A 284 -16.50 -9.77 3.81
C THR A 284 -15.81 -9.01 4.96
N GLY A 285 -16.27 -7.80 5.23
CA GLY A 285 -15.79 -6.96 6.31
C GLY A 285 -16.76 -5.83 6.62
N SER A 286 -16.64 -5.20 7.78
CA SER A 286 -17.36 -3.93 8.06
C SER A 286 -16.87 -2.77 7.20
N ARG A 287 -15.66 -2.89 6.65
CA ARG A 287 -15.02 -1.95 5.74
C ARG A 287 -14.18 -2.73 4.72
N LYS A 288 -13.58 -2.02 3.77
CA LYS A 288 -12.57 -2.56 2.85
C LYS A 288 -11.50 -3.34 3.64
N TRP A 289 -11.14 -4.53 3.14
CA TRP A 289 -10.06 -5.32 3.70
C TRP A 289 -8.73 -4.56 3.61
N TYR A 290 -7.88 -4.64 4.63
CA TYR A 290 -6.56 -4.00 4.62
C TYR A 290 -5.45 -5.02 4.46
N ASP A 291 -4.37 -4.59 3.81
CA ASP A 291 -3.12 -5.36 3.78
C ASP A 291 -2.34 -5.07 5.07
N LEU A 292 -2.11 -3.78 5.38
CA LEU A 292 -1.49 -3.32 6.62
C LEU A 292 -2.28 -2.18 7.25
N LYS A 293 -2.53 -2.32 8.55
CA LYS A 293 -3.16 -1.32 9.40
C LYS A 293 -2.26 -1.04 10.61
N ILE A 294 -1.83 0.21 10.77
CA ILE A 294 -1.03 0.69 11.89
C ILE A 294 -1.85 1.75 12.64
N VAL A 295 -2.10 1.54 13.93
CA VAL A 295 -2.93 2.43 14.75
C VAL A 295 -2.29 2.64 16.12
N ASP A 296 -2.41 3.86 16.68
CA ASP A 296 -1.97 4.20 18.04
C ASP A 296 -0.51 3.79 18.30
N SER A 297 0.37 3.95 17.30
CA SER A 297 1.73 3.38 17.30
C SER A 297 2.81 4.43 17.08
N MET A 298 4.06 4.06 17.31
CA MET A 298 5.24 4.88 17.03
C MET A 298 6.24 4.09 16.21
N VAL A 299 6.72 4.68 15.10
CA VAL A 299 7.76 4.12 14.23
C VAL A 299 8.86 5.15 14.06
N GLU A 300 9.89 5.07 14.88
CA GLU A 300 10.86 6.16 15.05
C GLU A 300 12.32 5.71 15.06
N ASP A 301 13.23 6.60 14.65
CA ASP A 301 14.68 6.42 14.79
C ASP A 301 15.23 5.14 14.12
N ASN A 302 14.55 4.61 13.11
CA ASN A 302 15.07 3.47 12.35
C ASN A 302 16.07 3.95 11.30
N ASN A 303 17.15 3.19 11.12
CA ASN A 303 18.21 3.57 10.19
C ASN A 303 17.79 3.39 8.71
N GLY A 304 16.74 2.60 8.44
CA GLY A 304 16.06 2.52 7.16
C GLY A 304 14.88 3.49 7.02
N ARG A 305 13.87 3.07 6.27
CA ARG A 305 12.56 3.75 6.19
C ARG A 305 11.77 3.47 7.47
N GLY A 306 10.79 4.31 7.80
CA GLY A 306 9.89 4.00 8.90
C GLY A 306 8.99 2.82 8.54
N VAL A 307 8.14 3.02 7.52
CA VAL A 307 7.21 2.03 7.00
C VAL A 307 7.39 1.90 5.49
N LEU A 308 7.74 0.71 5.03
CA LEU A 308 7.78 0.33 3.62
C LEU A 308 6.64 -0.65 3.33
N VAL A 309 5.78 -0.29 2.36
CA VAL A 309 4.78 -1.20 1.80
C VAL A 309 5.04 -1.37 0.31
N GLU A 310 5.05 -2.61 -0.15
CA GLU A 310 5.34 -2.96 -1.53
C GLU A 310 4.29 -3.94 -2.08
N GLY A 311 3.73 -3.63 -3.25
CA GLY A 311 2.91 -4.59 -4.00
C GLY A 311 1.47 -4.76 -3.51
N PHE A 312 1.00 -3.88 -2.63
CA PHE A 312 -0.30 -4.01 -1.99
C PHE A 312 -1.45 -3.90 -2.98
N ARG A 313 -2.53 -4.62 -2.69
CA ARG A 313 -3.71 -4.66 -3.56
C ARG A 313 -4.90 -3.98 -2.92
N SER A 314 -4.98 -3.98 -1.59
CA SER A 314 -6.17 -3.62 -0.86
C SER A 314 -6.09 -2.23 -0.25
N GLN A 315 -5.59 -2.15 0.98
CA GLN A 315 -5.51 -0.90 1.73
C GLN A 315 -4.28 -0.86 2.62
N PHE A 316 -3.60 0.28 2.63
CA PHE A 316 -2.68 0.68 3.67
C PHE A 316 -3.37 1.75 4.53
N HIS A 317 -3.50 1.50 5.83
CA HIS A 317 -4.12 2.43 6.78
C HIS A 317 -3.16 2.76 7.92
N LEU A 318 -2.93 4.05 8.14
CA LEU A 318 -2.15 4.57 9.25
C LEU A 318 -2.99 5.63 9.98
N SER A 319 -3.22 5.44 11.27
CA SER A 319 -3.97 6.40 12.09
C SER A 319 -3.43 6.58 13.49
N HIS A 320 -3.56 7.79 14.06
CA HIS A 320 -3.07 8.11 15.41
C HIS A 320 -1.62 7.63 15.65
N THR A 321 -0.77 7.74 14.64
CA THR A 321 0.56 7.15 14.64
C THR A 321 1.62 8.21 14.36
N ALA A 322 2.76 8.09 15.04
CA ALA A 322 3.93 8.92 14.78
C ALA A 322 4.96 8.15 13.94
N VAL A 323 5.45 8.74 12.86
CA VAL A 323 6.54 8.22 12.03
C VAL A 323 7.63 9.27 11.92
N SER A 324 8.75 9.09 12.63
CA SER A 324 9.75 10.16 12.75
C SER A 324 11.20 9.72 12.78
N ASN A 325 12.12 10.62 12.43
CA ASN A 325 13.57 10.43 12.51
C ASN A 325 14.11 9.20 11.74
N ASN A 326 13.40 8.72 10.72
CA ASN A 326 13.88 7.57 9.95
C ASN A 326 14.91 8.02 8.90
N ASN A 327 16.01 7.26 8.76
CA ASN A 327 17.24 7.68 8.09
C ASN A 327 17.40 7.13 6.65
N HIS A 328 16.32 7.15 5.86
CA HIS A 328 16.37 6.69 4.46
C HIS A 328 15.41 7.50 3.56
N VAL A 329 15.03 6.93 2.42
CA VAL A 329 14.21 7.54 1.35
C VAL A 329 12.92 8.20 1.83
N ALA A 330 12.22 7.64 2.81
CA ALA A 330 11.02 8.26 3.37
C ALA A 330 10.68 7.71 4.76
N GLY A 331 9.88 8.47 5.51
CA GLY A 331 9.19 7.98 6.70
C GLY A 331 8.20 6.88 6.34
N ILE A 332 7.30 7.14 5.39
CA ILE A 332 6.39 6.15 4.80
C ILE A 332 6.65 6.06 3.31
N HIS A 333 6.92 4.85 2.82
CA HIS A 333 7.18 4.59 1.41
C HIS A 333 6.23 3.55 0.85
N VAL A 334 5.52 3.92 -0.21
CA VAL A 334 4.57 3.07 -0.91
C VAL A 334 5.09 2.76 -2.31
N LEU A 335 5.46 1.50 -2.53
CA LEU A 335 6.03 0.98 -3.78
C LEU A 335 5.07 0.01 -4.46
N ARG A 336 5.11 0.00 -5.80
CA ARG A 336 4.48 -1.05 -6.62
C ARG A 336 3.00 -1.30 -6.30
N GLY A 337 2.23 -0.25 -6.03
CA GLY A 337 0.77 -0.35 -5.95
C GLY A 337 0.21 -0.44 -4.53
N VAL A 338 -0.88 0.31 -4.29
CA VAL A 338 -1.84 0.12 -3.20
C VAL A 338 -3.22 0.54 -3.74
N GLY A 339 -4.28 -0.24 -3.49
CA GLY A 339 -5.63 0.17 -3.94
C GLY A 339 -6.18 1.40 -3.21
N PHE A 340 -5.81 1.57 -1.94
CA PHE A 340 -6.25 2.67 -1.08
C PHE A 340 -5.23 2.98 0.02
N VAL A 341 -4.63 4.16 -0.01
CA VAL A 341 -3.75 4.68 1.05
C VAL A 341 -4.56 5.63 1.92
N ASN A 342 -4.59 5.41 3.23
CA ASN A 342 -5.28 6.29 4.17
C ASN A 342 -4.40 6.64 5.36
N ILE A 343 -4.06 7.91 5.49
CA ILE A 343 -3.29 8.48 6.59
C ILE A 343 -4.18 9.50 7.31
N SER A 344 -4.49 9.24 8.58
CA SER A 344 -5.37 10.13 9.34
C SER A 344 -4.86 10.41 10.74
N ASP A 345 -5.06 11.63 11.24
CA ASP A 345 -4.80 11.96 12.64
C ASP A 345 -3.36 11.58 13.09
N SER A 346 -2.38 11.75 12.21
CA SER A 346 -1.02 11.21 12.38
C SER A 346 0.07 12.26 12.21
N ARG A 347 1.26 11.97 12.73
CA ARG A 347 2.43 12.87 12.69
C ARG A 347 3.58 12.22 11.94
N ILE A 348 4.04 12.84 10.87
CA ILE A 348 5.15 12.37 10.05
C ILE A 348 6.21 13.46 9.99
N ALA A 349 7.31 13.26 10.72
CA ALA A 349 8.23 14.37 10.96
C ALA A 349 9.71 13.99 11.02
N PHE A 350 10.59 14.93 10.67
CA PHE A 350 12.04 14.80 10.83
C PHE A 350 12.66 13.61 10.10
N ASN A 351 12.01 13.08 9.06
CA ASN A 351 12.60 12.02 8.25
C ASN A 351 13.67 12.59 7.31
N VAL A 352 14.72 11.82 7.07
CA VAL A 352 15.86 12.22 6.23
C VAL A 352 15.51 12.27 4.75
N GLY A 353 14.49 11.55 4.32
CA GLY A 353 13.90 11.65 3.00
C GLY A 353 12.55 12.36 3.05
N ASP A 354 11.60 11.87 2.26
CA ASP A 354 10.24 12.39 2.27
C ASP A 354 9.53 12.03 3.58
N GLY A 355 8.51 12.80 3.98
CA GLY A 355 7.58 12.35 5.00
C GLY A 355 6.84 11.12 4.50
N VAL A 356 6.10 11.29 3.40
CA VAL A 356 5.40 10.21 2.71
C VAL A 356 5.71 10.26 1.23
N ASN A 357 6.15 9.12 0.68
CA ASN A 357 6.39 8.96 -0.75
C ASN A 357 5.52 7.82 -1.29
N VAL A 358 4.61 8.19 -2.19
CA VAL A 358 3.74 7.28 -2.92
C VAL A 358 4.17 7.28 -4.37
N SER A 359 4.90 6.24 -4.76
CA SER A 359 5.45 6.10 -6.12
C SER A 359 4.79 4.93 -6.86
N TYR A 360 3.48 5.03 -7.12
CA TYR A 360 2.73 4.04 -7.87
C TYR A 360 1.56 4.64 -8.63
N THR A 361 1.05 3.88 -9.60
CA THR A 361 -0.09 4.27 -10.43
C THR A 361 -1.39 3.77 -9.83
N GLY A 362 -2.32 4.67 -9.51
CA GLY A 362 -3.70 4.34 -9.18
C GLY A 362 -4.16 4.53 -7.75
N GLY A 363 -5.34 3.99 -7.50
CA GLY A 363 -5.97 3.95 -6.20
C GLY A 363 -6.43 5.31 -5.70
N VAL A 364 -6.74 5.35 -4.41
CA VAL A 364 -7.09 6.58 -3.71
C VAL A 364 -6.04 6.81 -2.63
N VAL A 365 -5.46 8.01 -2.62
CA VAL A 365 -4.63 8.50 -1.53
C VAL A 365 -5.46 9.50 -0.74
N ASN A 366 -5.77 9.18 0.51
CA ASN A 366 -6.52 10.02 1.42
C ASN A 366 -5.67 10.40 2.62
N VAL A 367 -5.48 11.70 2.82
CA VAL A 367 -4.70 12.26 3.93
C VAL A 367 -5.56 13.28 4.66
N THR A 368 -5.81 13.06 5.94
CA THR A 368 -6.70 13.92 6.74
C THR A 368 -6.15 14.20 8.13
N ARG A 369 -6.35 15.43 8.65
CA ARG A 369 -6.01 15.80 10.03
C ARG A 369 -4.60 15.39 10.47
N SER A 370 -3.64 15.43 9.55
CA SER A 370 -2.28 14.94 9.80
C SER A 370 -1.26 16.07 9.70
N SER A 371 -0.09 15.88 10.29
CA SER A 371 1.01 16.84 10.23
C SER A 371 2.24 16.25 9.54
N PHE A 372 2.80 16.98 8.57
CA PHE A 372 3.99 16.62 7.81
C PHE A 372 5.02 17.72 8.00
N SER A 373 6.03 17.47 8.82
CA SER A 373 6.93 18.55 9.24
C SER A 373 8.41 18.21 9.28
N SER A 374 9.23 19.18 8.92
CA SER A 374 10.69 19.09 9.06
C SER A 374 11.32 17.89 8.35
N ASN A 375 10.69 17.34 7.32
CA ASN A 375 11.30 16.30 6.49
C ASN A 375 12.27 16.95 5.50
N LYS A 376 13.41 16.30 5.21
CA LYS A 376 14.39 16.87 4.27
C LYS A 376 13.94 16.75 2.80
N GLY A 377 13.08 15.80 2.49
CA GLY A 377 12.43 15.69 1.19
C GLY A 377 11.10 16.45 1.12
N PHE A 378 10.15 15.88 0.40
CA PHE A 378 8.76 16.33 0.37
C PHE A 378 8.05 16.08 1.70
N GLY A 379 7.06 16.90 2.05
CA GLY A 379 6.14 16.53 3.15
C GLY A 379 5.30 15.30 2.77
N LEU A 380 4.64 15.39 1.61
CA LEU A 380 3.90 14.33 0.96
C LEU A 380 4.13 14.39 -0.55
N ALA A 381 4.55 13.28 -1.15
CA ALA A 381 4.71 13.13 -2.59
C ALA A 381 3.85 11.98 -3.12
N VAL A 382 3.00 12.26 -4.10
CA VAL A 382 2.23 11.27 -4.86
C VAL A 382 2.59 11.41 -6.33
N TRP A 383 3.37 10.47 -6.83
CA TRP A 383 3.92 10.54 -8.18
C TRP A 383 4.06 9.16 -8.81
N ILE A 384 4.33 9.15 -10.11
CA ILE A 384 4.28 7.93 -10.93
C ILE A 384 5.57 7.76 -11.69
N ASN A 385 5.99 6.50 -11.81
CA ASN A 385 6.95 6.06 -12.78
C ASN A 385 6.20 5.55 -14.02
N ASP A 386 6.15 6.36 -15.09
CA ASP A 386 5.36 6.06 -16.31
C ASP A 386 6.04 4.97 -17.14
N THR A 387 5.71 3.71 -16.85
CA THR A 387 6.02 2.56 -17.71
C THR A 387 4.90 2.38 -18.74
N ARG A 388 5.25 2.18 -20.03
CA ARG A 388 4.29 2.02 -21.14
C ARG A 388 3.24 0.92 -20.89
N GLU A 389 3.63 -0.16 -20.21
CA GLU A 389 2.75 -1.27 -19.84
C GLU A 389 2.92 -1.55 -18.34
N PRO A 390 2.13 -0.89 -17.46
CA PRO A 390 2.25 -1.14 -16.03
C PRO A 390 1.66 -2.53 -15.71
N GLU A 391 2.39 -3.33 -14.93
CA GLU A 391 1.90 -4.58 -14.34
C GLU A 391 0.64 -4.34 -13.49
N TYR A 392 0.56 -3.17 -12.86
CA TYR A 392 -0.55 -2.72 -12.04
C TYR A 392 -1.59 -1.96 -12.87
N LYS A 393 -2.83 -2.47 -12.87
CA LYS A 393 -3.98 -1.83 -13.51
C LYS A 393 -4.84 -1.14 -12.46
N ALA A 394 -4.83 0.18 -12.50
CA ALA A 394 -5.67 1.02 -11.67
C ALA A 394 -6.93 1.46 -12.41
N PHE A 395 -8.06 1.48 -11.70
CA PHE A 395 -9.36 1.88 -12.26
C PHE A 395 -9.81 3.25 -11.77
N LYS A 396 -9.11 3.82 -10.79
CA LYS A 396 -9.39 5.12 -10.19
C LYS A 396 -8.06 5.75 -9.79
N GLN A 397 -7.93 7.07 -9.93
CA GLN A 397 -6.84 7.86 -9.37
C GLN A 397 -7.43 9.06 -8.63
N GLU A 398 -7.27 9.09 -7.32
CA GLU A 398 -7.77 10.19 -6.49
C GLU A 398 -6.74 10.52 -5.42
N THR A 399 -6.47 11.81 -5.25
CA THR A 399 -5.57 12.32 -4.20
C THR A 399 -6.30 13.40 -3.42
N ASN A 400 -6.68 13.06 -2.21
CA ASN A 400 -7.39 13.93 -1.27
C ASN A 400 -6.46 14.26 -0.11
N VAL A 401 -6.15 15.54 0.06
CA VAL A 401 -5.39 16.06 1.21
C VAL A 401 -6.24 17.12 1.86
N ALA A 402 -6.70 16.86 3.09
CA ALA A 402 -7.62 17.77 3.77
C ALA A 402 -7.29 17.98 5.25
N TYR A 403 -7.58 19.19 5.74
CA TYR A 403 -7.48 19.54 7.16
C TYR A 403 -6.11 19.21 7.79
N SER A 404 -5.04 19.27 7.00
CA SER A 404 -3.70 18.83 7.38
C SER A 404 -2.71 19.99 7.42
N GLU A 405 -1.62 19.81 8.14
CA GLU A 405 -0.56 20.80 8.30
C GLU A 405 0.72 20.31 7.63
N LEU A 406 1.26 21.11 6.70
CA LEU A 406 2.51 20.80 6.01
C LEU A 406 3.47 21.97 6.21
N PHE A 407 4.49 21.78 7.02
CA PHE A 407 5.36 22.89 7.41
C PHE A 407 6.83 22.54 7.58
N ARG A 408 7.71 23.49 7.27
CA ARG A 408 9.17 23.35 7.44
C ARG A 408 9.79 22.16 6.70
N ASN A 409 9.14 21.64 5.67
CA ASN A 409 9.77 20.64 4.80
C ASN A 409 10.81 21.35 3.91
N LEU A 410 11.96 20.71 3.69
CA LEU A 410 13.08 21.32 2.97
C LEU A 410 12.79 21.41 1.47
N GLU A 411 12.14 20.40 0.89
CA GLU A 411 11.63 20.49 -0.48
C GLU A 411 10.19 21.05 -0.51
N THR A 412 9.34 20.52 -1.40
CA THR A 412 7.96 20.97 -1.55
C THR A 412 7.09 20.34 -0.45
N GLY A 413 6.12 21.10 0.07
CA GLY A 413 5.18 20.58 1.07
C GLY A 413 4.40 19.39 0.51
N LEU A 414 3.69 19.59 -0.60
CA LEU A 414 2.90 18.58 -1.30
C LEU A 414 3.26 18.53 -2.78
N LEU A 415 3.64 17.34 -3.27
CA LEU A 415 3.80 17.04 -4.69
C LEU A 415 2.71 16.06 -5.16
N VAL A 416 2.01 16.36 -6.25
CA VAL A 416 1.05 15.45 -6.89
C VAL A 416 1.29 15.40 -8.40
N GLY A 417 1.30 14.20 -9.00
CA GLY A 417 1.39 13.99 -10.45
C GLY A 417 2.60 13.17 -10.88
N ASN A 418 2.68 12.67 -12.11
CA ASN A 418 2.07 13.15 -13.36
C ASN A 418 1.13 12.10 -14.00
N PHE A 419 0.04 11.73 -13.32
CA PHE A 419 -0.86 10.68 -13.78
C PHE A 419 -1.53 11.00 -15.14
N CYS A 420 -1.58 10.01 -16.01
CA CYS A 420 -2.27 10.06 -17.29
C CYS A 420 -3.60 9.30 -17.19
N GLY A 421 -4.73 10.00 -17.17
CA GLY A 421 -6.08 9.42 -17.09
C GLY A 421 -7.05 10.31 -16.31
N ASP A 422 -8.30 9.86 -16.18
CA ASP A 422 -9.28 10.55 -15.33
C ASP A 422 -8.80 10.46 -13.88
N SER A 423 -8.47 11.61 -13.31
CA SER A 423 -7.93 11.72 -11.97
C SER A 423 -8.45 12.96 -11.27
N ILE A 424 -8.54 12.85 -9.95
CA ILE A 424 -9.03 13.91 -9.08
C ILE A 424 -7.93 14.26 -8.09
N VAL A 425 -7.62 15.55 -7.98
CA VAL A 425 -6.73 16.11 -6.97
C VAL A 425 -7.53 17.13 -6.17
N ASN A 426 -7.77 16.85 -4.90
CA ASN A 426 -8.48 17.73 -3.98
C ASN A 426 -7.57 18.09 -2.80
N ILE A 427 -7.27 19.37 -2.68
CA ILE A 427 -6.43 19.93 -1.61
C ILE A 427 -7.25 21.00 -0.90
N THR A 428 -7.86 20.64 0.23
CA THR A 428 -8.85 21.51 0.89
C THR A 428 -8.62 21.69 2.39
N GLY A 429 -8.68 22.93 2.88
CA GLY A 429 -8.67 23.18 4.33
C GLY A 429 -7.32 22.96 5.01
N ASN A 430 -6.21 23.00 4.28
CA ASN A 430 -4.87 22.71 4.81
C ASN A 430 -4.11 23.99 5.18
N SER A 431 -3.10 23.83 6.03
CA SER A 431 -2.13 24.88 6.38
C SER A 431 -0.75 24.54 5.83
N PHE A 432 -0.18 25.43 5.02
CA PHE A 432 1.16 25.31 4.47
C PHE A 432 2.04 26.45 4.96
N ASN A 433 3.08 26.14 5.73
CA ASN A 433 3.89 27.17 6.38
C ASN A 433 5.39 26.88 6.36
N LEU A 434 6.22 27.91 6.14
CA LEU A 434 7.68 27.85 6.31
C LEU A 434 8.38 26.74 5.49
N SER A 435 7.79 26.25 4.39
CA SER A 435 8.49 25.31 3.51
C SER A 435 9.62 26.04 2.78
N LEU A 436 10.80 25.41 2.68
CA LEU A 436 11.98 26.03 2.07
C LEU A 436 11.94 26.05 0.53
N ASN A 437 10.97 25.35 -0.06
CA ASN A 437 10.67 25.41 -1.49
C ASN A 437 9.23 25.93 -1.72
N THR A 438 8.49 25.28 -2.60
CA THR A 438 7.09 25.60 -2.90
C THR A 438 6.17 24.88 -1.92
N ALA A 439 5.01 25.45 -1.57
CA ALA A 439 4.08 24.74 -0.70
C ALA A 439 3.38 23.57 -1.41
N ILE A 440 2.80 23.81 -2.59
CA ILE A 440 2.17 22.77 -3.41
C ILE A 440 2.75 22.79 -4.83
N GLU A 441 3.11 21.62 -5.35
CA GLU A 441 3.41 21.39 -6.76
C GLU A 441 2.47 20.32 -7.35
N VAL A 442 1.70 20.70 -8.36
CA VAL A 442 0.87 19.77 -9.15
C VAL A 442 1.44 19.65 -10.55
N LYS A 443 1.70 18.43 -10.99
CA LYS A 443 2.22 18.10 -12.32
C LYS A 443 1.16 17.36 -13.12
N SER A 444 1.01 17.74 -14.39
CA SER A 444 0.08 17.07 -15.29
C SER A 444 0.75 16.02 -16.17
N CYS A 445 -0.07 15.17 -16.77
CA CYS A 445 0.35 14.30 -17.86
C CYS A 445 0.32 15.03 -19.20
N TRP A 446 1.39 14.91 -19.97
CA TRP A 446 1.58 15.48 -21.30
C TRP A 446 1.36 14.48 -22.46
N LYS A 447 0.56 13.42 -22.26
CA LYS A 447 0.13 12.54 -23.37
C LYS A 447 -1.04 13.19 -24.11
N LYS A 448 -1.09 13.03 -25.43
CA LYS A 448 -2.23 13.51 -26.24
C LYS A 448 -3.46 12.64 -25.99
N ASP A 449 -4.64 13.22 -26.17
CA ASP A 449 -5.93 12.52 -26.14
C ASP A 449 -6.22 11.75 -24.84
N VAL A 450 -5.73 12.27 -23.70
CA VAL A 450 -6.04 11.72 -22.37
C VAL A 450 -7.11 12.55 -21.66
N PRO A 451 -7.93 11.93 -20.80
CA PRO A 451 -8.86 12.66 -19.95
C PRO A 451 -8.14 13.71 -19.09
N SER A 452 -8.82 14.83 -18.83
CA SER A 452 -8.27 15.91 -18.01
C SER A 452 -8.28 15.56 -16.53
N THR A 453 -7.20 15.92 -15.83
CA THR A 453 -7.13 15.88 -14.36
C THR A 453 -7.99 16.99 -13.79
N ARG A 454 -8.89 16.65 -12.87
CA ARG A 454 -9.70 17.64 -12.12
C ARG A 454 -8.95 18.06 -10.87
N VAL A 455 -8.66 19.34 -10.76
CA VAL A 455 -7.88 19.90 -9.65
C VAL A 455 -8.75 20.88 -8.86
N GLN A 456 -8.96 20.61 -7.57
CA GLN A 456 -9.60 21.52 -6.63
C GLN A 456 -8.57 21.90 -5.56
N ILE A 457 -8.25 23.20 -5.46
CA ILE A 457 -7.41 23.73 -4.38
C ILE A 457 -8.20 24.83 -3.70
N GLY A 458 -8.77 24.57 -2.52
CA GLY A 458 -9.58 25.58 -1.85
C GLY A 458 -9.52 25.61 -0.33
N HIS A 459 -9.86 26.77 0.24
CA HIS A 459 -9.89 26.95 1.70
C HIS A 459 -8.55 26.67 2.40
N ASN A 460 -7.41 26.81 1.72
CA ASN A 460 -6.09 26.59 2.32
C ASN A 460 -5.46 27.90 2.76
N THR A 461 -4.59 27.82 3.77
CA THR A 461 -3.74 28.94 4.21
C THR A 461 -2.29 28.66 3.85
N PHE A 462 -1.66 29.59 3.14
CA PHE A 462 -0.27 29.57 2.76
C PHE A 462 0.44 30.76 3.40
N SER A 463 1.50 30.47 4.17
CA SER A 463 2.26 31.50 4.87
C SER A 463 3.75 31.25 4.74
N GLN A 464 4.51 32.31 4.47
CA GLN A 464 5.97 32.36 4.65
C GLN A 464 6.78 31.24 3.95
N ASN A 465 6.25 30.63 2.89
CA ASN A 465 7.01 29.68 2.07
C ASN A 465 8.09 30.44 1.27
N LYS A 466 9.30 29.87 1.20
CA LYS A 466 10.46 30.54 0.60
C LYS A 466 10.34 30.74 -0.91
N ARG A 467 9.57 29.91 -1.64
CA ARG A 467 9.29 30.13 -3.07
C ARG A 467 7.85 30.56 -3.31
N LEU A 468 7.04 29.64 -3.84
CA LEU A 468 5.66 29.87 -4.27
C LEU A 468 4.68 29.22 -3.29
N GLY A 469 3.45 29.73 -3.22
CA GLY A 469 2.35 29.02 -2.56
C GLY A 469 1.90 27.82 -3.39
N ILE A 470 1.47 28.08 -4.63
CA ILE A 470 0.94 27.08 -5.55
C ILE A 470 1.74 27.11 -6.85
N LYS A 471 2.20 25.95 -7.31
CA LYS A 471 2.84 25.75 -8.62
C LYS A 471 2.15 24.64 -9.39
N ILE A 472 1.71 24.94 -10.60
CA ILE A 472 1.18 23.97 -11.56
C ILE A 472 2.00 24.05 -12.83
N ARG A 473 2.80 23.01 -13.10
CA ARG A 473 3.70 22.93 -14.27
C ARG A 473 4.11 21.48 -14.58
N PRO A 474 3.92 20.98 -15.82
CA PRO A 474 3.13 21.61 -16.87
C PRO A 474 1.63 21.67 -16.47
N ALA A 475 0.93 22.64 -17.04
CA ALA A 475 -0.49 22.88 -16.89
C ALA A 475 -1.19 22.51 -18.21
N VAL A 476 -1.28 21.21 -18.47
CA VAL A 476 -1.92 20.62 -19.66
C VAL A 476 -2.80 19.44 -19.26
N ASN A 477 -3.84 19.14 -20.03
CA ASN A 477 -4.85 18.12 -19.71
C ASN A 477 -5.40 18.30 -18.28
N MET A 478 -5.79 19.52 -17.94
CA MET A 478 -6.23 19.90 -16.59
C MET A 478 -7.46 20.81 -16.62
N ASP A 479 -8.42 20.53 -15.75
CA ASP A 479 -9.51 21.45 -15.39
C ASP A 479 -9.41 21.75 -13.89
N GLY A 480 -9.05 22.99 -13.56
CA GLY A 480 -8.68 23.39 -12.21
C GLY A 480 -9.52 24.53 -11.64
N VAL A 481 -9.83 24.44 -10.35
CA VAL A 481 -10.46 25.51 -9.57
C VAL A 481 -9.58 25.82 -8.36
N ILE A 482 -9.20 27.08 -8.22
CA ILE A 482 -8.45 27.62 -7.08
C ILE A 482 -9.32 28.68 -6.41
N GLU A 483 -9.86 28.40 -5.23
CA GLU A 483 -10.81 29.31 -4.59
C GLU A 483 -10.65 29.42 -3.07
N PHE A 484 -10.93 30.59 -2.50
CA PHE A 484 -10.93 30.82 -1.04
C PHE A 484 -9.60 30.47 -0.35
N ASN A 485 -8.48 30.68 -1.02
CA ASN A 485 -7.15 30.45 -0.44
C ASN A 485 -6.55 31.76 0.09
N ARG A 486 -5.86 31.71 1.25
CA ARG A 486 -5.10 32.84 1.78
C ARG A 486 -3.62 32.65 1.50
N LEU A 487 -3.01 33.50 0.68
CA LEU A 487 -1.58 33.47 0.38
C LEU A 487 -0.87 34.70 0.94
N SER A 488 0.17 34.51 1.75
CA SER A 488 0.86 35.63 2.40
C SER A 488 2.34 35.36 2.68
N GLY A 489 3.18 36.39 2.52
CA GLY A 489 4.59 36.36 2.91
C GLY A 489 5.50 35.42 2.10
N HIS A 490 5.12 35.07 0.87
CA HIS A 490 5.97 34.27 -0.04
C HIS A 490 7.01 35.16 -0.74
N VAL A 491 8.22 34.65 -0.98
CA VAL A 491 9.30 35.45 -1.59
C VAL A 491 9.18 35.52 -3.12
N TYR A 492 8.79 34.44 -3.80
CA TYR A 492 8.76 34.38 -5.28
C TYR A 492 7.37 34.64 -5.88
N GLY A 493 6.31 34.56 -5.09
CA GLY A 493 4.94 34.82 -5.52
C GLY A 493 3.91 33.87 -4.90
N GLY A 494 2.63 34.12 -5.19
CA GLY A 494 1.52 33.31 -4.69
C GLY A 494 1.27 32.07 -5.54
N VAL A 495 0.87 32.27 -6.80
CA VAL A 495 0.42 31.22 -7.72
C VAL A 495 1.20 31.30 -9.03
N LEU A 496 1.70 30.16 -9.51
CA LEU A 496 2.31 30.01 -10.84
C LEU A 496 1.63 28.86 -11.59
N ILE A 497 1.02 29.18 -12.72
CA ILE A 497 0.48 28.20 -13.68
C ILE A 497 1.20 28.44 -15.00
N LYS A 498 2.00 27.47 -15.45
CA LYS A 498 2.88 27.67 -16.61
C LYS A 498 3.18 26.36 -17.36
N ASN A 499 3.31 26.48 -18.69
CA ASN A 499 3.92 25.48 -19.55
C ASN A 499 5.35 25.86 -19.95
N ASP A 500 6.15 24.85 -20.23
CA ASP A 500 7.44 25.05 -20.90
C ASP A 500 7.23 25.31 -22.39
N PRO A 501 8.11 26.09 -23.05
CA PRO A 501 7.96 26.49 -24.45
C PRO A 501 8.27 25.29 -25.36
N VAL A 502 7.37 24.33 -25.40
CA VAL A 502 7.45 23.09 -26.16
C VAL A 502 6.18 23.00 -26.99
N GLU A 503 6.31 22.96 -28.32
CA GLU A 503 5.19 22.97 -29.28
C GLU A 503 4.09 21.94 -28.94
N VAL A 504 4.50 20.77 -28.44
CA VAL A 504 3.58 19.69 -28.06
C VAL A 504 2.62 20.10 -26.94
N LEU A 505 3.02 21.00 -26.04
CA LEU A 505 2.19 21.46 -24.92
C LEU A 505 1.19 22.56 -25.32
N GLU A 506 1.46 23.30 -26.41
CA GLU A 506 0.63 24.44 -26.84
C GLU A 506 -0.77 24.03 -27.28
N VAL A 507 -0.89 22.82 -27.84
CA VAL A 507 -2.16 22.28 -28.36
C VAL A 507 -2.98 21.53 -27.30
N MET A 508 -2.46 21.36 -26.09
CA MET A 508 -3.11 20.57 -25.06
C MET A 508 -4.12 21.41 -24.26
N PRO A 509 -5.31 20.87 -23.94
CA PRO A 509 -6.35 21.61 -23.25
C PRO A 509 -5.95 21.93 -21.82
N SER A 510 -6.24 23.14 -21.36
CA SER A 510 -6.15 23.50 -19.95
C SER A 510 -7.14 24.60 -19.62
N ARG A 511 -7.89 24.44 -18.52
CA ARG A 511 -8.84 25.43 -18.02
C ARG A 511 -8.60 25.65 -16.53
N PHE A 512 -8.53 26.91 -16.11
CA PHE A 512 -8.43 27.28 -14.71
C PHE A 512 -9.42 28.40 -14.35
N ALA A 513 -10.13 28.23 -13.25
CA ALA A 513 -10.90 29.29 -12.60
C ALA A 513 -10.22 29.65 -11.26
N ILE A 514 -9.93 30.94 -11.07
CA ILE A 514 -9.35 31.47 -9.82
C ILE A 514 -10.36 32.43 -9.22
N ARG A 515 -10.79 32.19 -7.97
CA ARG A 515 -11.86 32.95 -7.28
C ARG A 515 -11.49 33.37 -5.86
#